data_AF-A0A9E0YZ78-F1
#
_entry.id   AF-A0A9E0YZ78-F1
#
_cell.length_a   1.000
_cell.length_b   1.000
_cell.length_c   1.000
_cell.angle_alpha   90.00
_cell.angle_beta   90.00
_cell.angle_gamma   90.00
#
_symmetry.space_group_name_H-M   'P 1'
#
loop_
_entity.id
_entity.type
_entity.pdbx_description
1 polymer ?
#
loop_
_entity_poly.entity_id
_entity_poly.type
_entity_poly.pdbx_seq_one_letter_code
_entity_poly.pdbx_strand_id
1 'polypeptide(L)'
;MIINGVELECDVLDVTTLKAIKQGSERVANINKEIAPIQDEIEQIEAMCHIIFDFFNHIFGEGTSEKLFGDKVSLTLCMDAFESFMKQKAEQEEAFNKRAEKYKGNRSQRRKKA
;
A
#
# COMPACT_ATOMS: atom_id res chain seq x y z
N MET A 1 2.56 -7.07 -7.66
CA MET A 1 3.34 -5.82 -7.46
C MET A 1 4.74 -6.19 -7.00
N ILE A 2 5.75 -5.36 -7.27
CA ILE A 2 7.14 -5.62 -6.90
C ILE A 2 7.60 -4.59 -5.87
N ILE A 3 7.98 -5.04 -4.67
CA ILE A 3 8.43 -4.20 -3.56
C ILE A 3 9.78 -4.72 -3.10
N ASN A 4 10.82 -3.86 -3.06
CA ASN A 4 12.19 -4.24 -2.72
C ASN A 4 12.71 -5.50 -3.45
N GLY A 5 12.31 -5.69 -4.71
CA GLY A 5 12.69 -6.85 -5.52
C GLY A 5 11.90 -8.14 -5.23
N VAL A 6 10.95 -8.11 -4.30
CA VAL A 6 10.05 -9.23 -4.02
C VAL A 6 8.73 -9.03 -4.78
N GLU A 7 8.31 -10.07 -5.49
CA GLU A 7 7.02 -10.10 -6.16
C GLU A 7 5.92 -10.54 -5.17
N LEU A 8 4.90 -9.70 -5.02
CA LEU A 8 3.74 -9.92 -4.17
C LEU A 8 2.47 -9.90 -5.01
N GLU A 9 1.62 -10.92 -4.85
CA GLU A 9 0.29 -10.92 -5.45
C GLU A 9 -0.59 -9.88 -4.74
N CYS A 10 -1.16 -8.94 -5.50
CA CYS A 10 -1.97 -7.87 -4.94
C CYS A 10 -2.96 -7.35 -5.98
N ASP A 11 -4.25 -7.63 -5.77
CA ASP A 11 -5.36 -6.97 -6.45
C ASP A 11 -5.91 -5.87 -5.53
N VAL A 12 -5.58 -4.62 -5.81
CA VAL A 12 -5.97 -3.50 -4.93
C VAL A 12 -7.48 -3.20 -4.96
N LEU A 13 -8.22 -3.82 -5.89
CA LEU A 13 -9.67 -3.69 -6.03
C LEU A 13 -10.43 -4.90 -5.49
N ASP A 14 -9.74 -5.97 -5.10
CA ASP A 14 -10.35 -7.03 -4.30
C ASP A 14 -10.83 -6.46 -2.95
N VAL A 15 -12.02 -6.89 -2.51
CA VAL A 15 -12.67 -6.33 -1.32
C VAL A 15 -11.87 -6.63 -0.05
N THR A 16 -11.28 -7.82 0.04
CA THR A 16 -10.52 -8.24 1.23
C THR A 16 -9.21 -7.47 1.28
N THR A 17 -8.51 -7.40 0.15
CA THR A 17 -7.27 -6.66 -0.01
C THR A 17 -7.48 -5.16 0.23
N LEU A 18 -8.49 -4.54 -0.37
CA LEU A 18 -8.79 -3.12 -0.18
C LEU A 18 -9.14 -2.79 1.27
N LYS A 19 -9.85 -3.68 1.98
CA LYS A 19 -10.11 -3.51 3.41
C LYS A 19 -8.82 -3.55 4.21
N ALA A 20 -7.95 -4.53 3.96
CA ALA A 20 -6.67 -4.65 4.62
C ALA A 20 -5.80 -3.41 4.37
N ILE A 21 -5.73 -2.94 3.12
CA ILE A 21 -5.00 -1.71 2.75
C ILE A 21 -5.51 -0.51 3.54
N LYS A 22 -6.83 -0.28 3.58
CA LYS A 22 -7.42 0.86 4.30
C LYS A 22 -7.07 0.82 5.78
N GLN A 23 -7.26 -0.32 6.43
CA GLN A 23 -6.95 -0.51 7.84
C GLN A 23 -5.46 -0.32 8.13
N GLY A 24 -4.58 -0.90 7.30
CA GLY A 24 -3.13 -0.72 7.43
C GLY A 24 -2.70 0.73 7.24
N SER A 25 -3.26 1.42 6.24
CA SER A 25 -2.94 2.81 5.94
C SER A 25 -3.36 3.79 7.04
N GLU A 26 -4.39 3.48 7.83
CA GLU A 26 -4.81 4.31 8.95
C GLU A 26 -3.68 4.47 9.98
N ARG A 27 -2.95 3.39 10.28
CA ARG A 27 -1.84 3.46 11.22
C ARG A 27 -0.65 4.25 10.64
N VAL A 28 -0.31 3.99 9.38
CA VAL A 28 0.76 4.73 8.67
C VAL A 28 0.46 6.23 8.64
N ALA A 29 -0.80 6.62 8.39
CA ALA A 29 -1.21 8.03 8.38
C ALA A 29 -1.07 8.73 9.75
N ASN A 30 -1.03 7.94 10.83
CA ASN A 30 -0.88 8.44 12.19
C ASN A 30 0.55 8.30 12.75
N ILE A 31 1.54 7.92 11.92
CA ILE A 31 2.95 7.76 12.35
C ILE A 31 3.43 8.94 13.19
N ASN A 32 3.25 10.18 12.70
CA ASN A 32 3.70 11.37 13.39
C ASN A 32 3.15 11.50 14.82
N LYS A 33 1.93 11.01 15.06
CA LYS A 33 1.31 11.00 16.38
C LYS A 33 1.87 9.89 17.27
N GLU A 34 2.17 8.72 16.70
CA GLU A 34 2.77 7.59 17.43
C GLU A 34 4.21 7.88 17.87
N ILE A 35 4.99 8.57 17.03
CA ILE A 35 6.40 8.89 17.32
C ILE A 35 6.59 10.17 18.13
N ALA A 36 5.62 11.10 18.12
CA ALA A 36 5.72 12.38 18.85
C ALA A 36 6.14 12.28 20.34
N PRO A 37 5.70 11.27 21.13
CA PRO A 37 6.15 11.13 22.51
C PRO A 37 7.56 10.56 22.68
N ILE A 38 8.15 9.98 21.63
CA ILE A 38 9.47 9.35 21.68
C ILE A 38 10.53 10.45 21.55
N GLN A 39 11.48 10.52 22.48
CA GLN A 39 12.52 11.55 22.47
C GLN A 39 13.77 11.14 21.70
N ASP A 40 14.10 9.85 21.72
CA ASP A 40 15.29 9.32 21.06
C ASP A 40 15.07 9.11 19.56
N GLU A 41 16.02 9.57 18.75
CA GLU A 41 15.91 9.52 17.29
C GLU A 41 15.99 8.09 16.75
N ILE A 42 16.79 7.21 17.38
CA ILE A 42 16.92 5.81 16.98
C ILE A 42 15.60 5.09 17.27
N GLU A 43 15.04 5.28 18.46
CA GLU A 43 13.73 4.72 18.83
C GLU A 43 12.60 5.22 17.91
N GLN A 44 12.63 6.49 17.48
CA GLN A 44 11.68 7.00 16.49
C GLN A 44 11.80 6.30 15.15
N ILE A 45 13.03 6.13 14.64
CA ILE A 45 13.30 5.46 13.36
C ILE A 45 12.85 3.99 13.41
N GLU A 46 13.16 3.28 14.51
CA GLU A 46 12.70 1.92 14.72
C GLU A 46 11.17 1.84 14.73
N ALA A 47 10.50 2.72 15.48
CA ALA A 47 9.04 2.77 15.53
C ALA A 47 8.42 3.03 14.16
N MET A 48 8.95 3.98 13.37
CA MET A 48 8.48 4.21 12.00
C MET A 48 8.63 2.97 11.13
N CYS A 49 9.78 2.30 11.17
CA CYS A 49 10.02 1.09 10.38
C CYS A 49 9.05 -0.03 10.78
N HIS A 50 8.83 -0.25 12.06
CA HIS A 50 7.90 -1.26 12.55
C HIS A 50 6.45 -0.98 12.13
N ILE A 51 6.01 0.29 12.10
CA ILE A 51 4.69 0.64 11.59
C ILE A 51 4.56 0.27 10.09
N ILE A 52 5.62 0.48 9.31
CA ILE A 52 5.64 0.06 7.88
C ILE A 52 5.71 -1.47 7.74
N PHE A 53 6.44 -2.17 8.61
CA PHE A 53 6.47 -3.63 8.62
C PHE A 53 5.09 -4.21 8.89
N ASP A 54 4.40 -3.68 9.89
CA ASP A 54 3.03 -4.08 10.25
C ASP A 54 2.05 -3.80 9.11
N PHE A 55 2.23 -2.70 8.37
CA PHE A 55 1.44 -2.42 7.17
C PHE A 55 1.58 -3.54 6.12
N PHE A 56 2.81 -3.95 5.80
CA PHE A 56 3.03 -5.03 4.83
C PHE A 56 2.54 -6.39 5.35
N ASN A 57 2.78 -6.70 6.63
CA ASN A 57 2.30 -7.95 7.23
C ASN A 57 0.77 -8.02 7.28
N HIS A 58 0.09 -6.91 7.53
CA HIS A 58 -1.37 -6.86 7.58
C HIS A 58 -2.01 -7.13 6.20
N ILE A 59 -1.40 -6.64 5.12
CA ILE A 59 -1.94 -6.80 3.76
C ILE A 59 -1.61 -8.16 3.18
N PHE A 60 -0.37 -8.63 3.37
CA PHE A 60 0.17 -9.78 2.66
C PHE A 60 0.35 -11.03 3.54
N GLY A 61 0.07 -10.90 4.83
CA GLY A 61 0.25 -11.94 5.83
C GLY A 61 1.56 -11.81 6.60
N GLU A 62 1.59 -12.45 7.76
CA GLU A 62 2.73 -12.47 8.67
C GLU A 62 4.02 -12.98 8.00
N GLY A 63 5.15 -12.35 8.34
CA GLY A 63 6.46 -12.65 7.75
C GLY A 63 6.70 -12.00 6.38
N THR A 64 5.77 -11.19 5.86
CA THR A 64 6.02 -10.43 4.62
C THR A 64 7.10 -9.37 4.82
N SER A 65 7.10 -8.65 5.95
CA SER A 65 8.12 -7.65 6.23
C SER A 65 9.53 -8.25 6.26
N GLU A 66 9.69 -9.43 6.86
CA GLU A 66 10.98 -10.14 6.86
C GLU A 66 11.46 -10.46 5.44
N LYS A 67 10.55 -10.88 4.54
CA LYS A 67 10.89 -11.09 3.13
C LYS A 67 11.30 -9.80 2.41
N LEU A 68 10.66 -8.68 2.74
CA LEU A 68 10.88 -7.39 2.07
C LEU A 68 12.10 -6.62 2.58
N PHE A 69 12.43 -6.76 3.87
CA PHE A 69 13.43 -5.95 4.55
C PHE A 69 14.59 -6.77 5.13
N GLY A 70 14.42 -8.09 5.27
CA GLY A 70 15.36 -8.96 5.99
C GLY A 70 15.49 -8.53 7.45
N ASP A 71 16.72 -8.61 7.97
CA ASP A 71 17.06 -8.18 9.34
C ASP A 71 17.30 -6.67 9.46
N LYS A 72 17.09 -5.89 8.40
CA LYS A 72 17.44 -4.47 8.37
C LYS A 72 16.29 -3.60 8.86
N VAL A 73 16.60 -2.73 9.81
CA VAL A 73 15.76 -1.60 10.20
C VAL A 73 16.32 -0.33 9.54
N SER A 74 15.80 0.02 8.38
CA SER A 74 16.27 1.17 7.59
C SER A 74 15.10 2.01 7.12
N LEU A 75 14.99 3.24 7.63
CA LEU A 75 13.87 4.13 7.30
C LEU A 75 13.80 4.42 5.80
N THR A 76 14.95 4.62 5.13
CA THR A 76 14.99 4.82 3.68
C THR A 76 14.38 3.63 2.94
N LEU A 77 14.75 2.40 3.32
CA LEU A 77 14.21 1.19 2.70
C LEU A 77 12.70 1.04 2.95
N CYS A 78 12.24 1.36 4.16
CA CYS A 78 10.83 1.39 4.52
C CYS A 78 10.04 2.40 3.68
N MET A 79 10.60 3.61 3.52
CA MET A 79 9.98 4.66 2.71
C MET A 79 9.91 4.28 1.24
N ASP A 80 11.01 3.80 0.65
CA ASP A 80 11.05 3.35 -0.75
C ASP A 80 10.01 2.23 -1.01
N ALA A 81 9.89 1.29 -0.07
CA ALA A 81 8.91 0.22 -0.16
C ALA A 81 7.47 0.77 -0.11
N PHE A 82 7.18 1.66 0.83
CA PHE A 82 5.85 2.26 0.96
C PHE A 82 5.48 3.14 -0.24
N GLU A 83 6.41 3.94 -0.76
CA GLU A 83 6.21 4.73 -1.98
C GLU A 83 5.95 3.85 -3.20
N SER A 84 6.74 2.78 -3.37
CA SER A 84 6.56 1.81 -4.45
C SER A 84 5.18 1.14 -4.38
N PHE A 85 4.72 0.80 -3.18
CA PHE A 85 3.39 0.25 -2.94
C PHE A 85 2.31 1.25 -3.38
N MET A 86 2.39 2.49 -2.90
CA MET A 86 1.39 3.53 -3.20
C MET A 86 1.33 3.86 -4.70
N LYS A 87 2.49 3.91 -5.37
CA LYS A 87 2.58 4.10 -6.81
C LYS A 87 1.89 2.98 -7.57
N GLN A 88 2.23 1.72 -7.30
CA GLN A 88 1.65 0.57 -8.00
C GLN A 88 0.15 0.41 -7.71
N LYS A 89 -0.30 0.75 -6.50
CA LYS A 89 -1.73 0.83 -6.18
C LYS A 89 -2.43 1.84 -7.09
N ALA A 90 -1.89 3.05 -7.22
CA ALA A 90 -2.47 4.09 -8.07
C ALA A 90 -2.49 3.67 -9.56
N GLU A 91 -1.43 2.99 -10.03
CA GLU A 91 -1.36 2.45 -11.40
C GLU A 91 -2.45 1.41 -11.68
N GLN A 92 -2.74 0.50 -10.72
CA GLN A 92 -3.85 -0.45 -10.85
C GLN A 92 -5.22 0.26 -10.88
N GLU A 93 -5.44 1.25 -10.02
CA GLU A 93 -6.66 2.05 -10.00
C GLU A 93 -6.86 2.82 -11.32
N GLU A 94 -5.79 3.41 -11.86
CA GLU A 94 -5.82 4.09 -13.15
C GLU A 94 -6.12 3.13 -14.31
N ALA A 95 -5.50 1.94 -14.31
CA ALA A 95 -5.77 0.90 -15.30
C ALA A 95 -7.24 0.45 -15.28
N PHE A 96 -7.83 0.29 -14.10
CA PHE A 96 -9.25 0.01 -13.94
C PHE A 96 -10.12 1.16 -14.47
N ASN A 97 -9.82 2.41 -14.11
CA ASN A 97 -10.57 3.57 -14.56
C ASN A 97 -10.55 3.68 -16.10
N LYS A 98 -9.39 3.50 -16.74
CA LYS A 98 -9.25 3.43 -18.20
C LYS A 98 -10.11 2.32 -18.81
N ARG A 99 -10.19 1.15 -18.16
CA ARG A 99 -11.07 0.05 -18.59
C ARG A 99 -12.54 0.43 -18.46
N ALA A 100 -12.95 1.06 -17.36
CA ALA A 100 -14.33 1.49 -17.13
C ALA A 100 -14.80 2.55 -18.13
N GLU A 101 -13.93 3.51 -18.50
CA GLU A 101 -14.24 4.55 -19.48
C GLU A 101 -14.65 3.99 -20.85
N LYS A 102 -14.02 2.89 -21.31
CA LYS A 102 -14.40 2.20 -22.57
C LYS A 102 -15.87 1.82 -22.62
N TYR A 103 -16.48 1.54 -21.47
CA TYR A 103 -17.88 1.13 -21.38
C TYR A 103 -18.84 2.30 -21.08
N LYS A 104 -18.35 3.46 -20.62
CA LYS A 104 -19.19 4.65 -20.37
C LYS A 104 -19.72 5.27 -21.67
N GLY A 105 -18.89 5.37 -22.71
CA GLY A 105 -19.29 5.91 -24.03
C GLY A 105 -20.32 5.04 -24.77
N ASN A 106 -20.20 3.71 -24.66
CA ASN A 106 -21.12 2.78 -25.32
C ASN A 106 -22.50 2.68 -24.65
N ARG A 107 -22.61 3.01 -23.35
CA ARG A 107 -23.88 2.98 -22.62
C ARG A 107 -24.82 4.11 -23.03
N SER A 108 -24.29 5.33 -23.23
CA SER A 108 -25.10 6.49 -23.65
C SER A 108 -25.58 6.37 -25.09
N GLN A 109 -24.78 5.79 -26.00
CA GLN A 109 -25.18 5.53 -27.39
C GLN A 109 -26.22 4.42 -27.52
N ARG A 110 -26.16 3.35 -26.71
CA ARG A 110 -27.20 2.31 -26.69
C ARG A 110 -28.54 2.83 -26.16
N ARG A 111 -28.52 3.75 -25.18
CA ARG A 111 -29.71 4.38 -24.60
C ARG A 111 -30.42 5.37 -25.54
N LYS A 112 -29.74 5.84 -26.61
CA LYS A 112 -30.34 6.67 -27.67
C LYS A 112 -30.89 5.85 -28.85
N LYS A 113 -30.66 4.53 -28.87
CA LYS A 113 -31.10 3.61 -29.93
C LYS A 113 -32.22 2.65 -29.49
N ALA A 114 -32.69 2.76 -28.25
CA ALA A 114 -33.86 2.08 -27.71
C ALA A 114 -34.94 3.13 -27.41
#